data_AF-A0A1I5WK11-F1
#
_entry.id   AF-A0A1I5WK11-F1
#
_cell.length_a   1.000
_cell.length_b   1.000
_cell.length_c   1.000
_cell.angle_alpha   90.00
_cell.angle_beta   90.00
_cell.angle_gamma   90.00
#
_symmetry.space_group_name_H-M   'P 1'
#
loop_
_entity.id
_entity.type
_entity.pdbx_description
1 polymer ?
#
loop_
_entity_poly.entity_id
_entity_poly.type
_entity_poly.pdbx_seq_one_letter_code
_entity_poly.pdbx_strand_id
1 'polypeptide(L)' 'MLLAKNSDMKSVLVLTGEGIESLTKNRHLWNETKPTHIAEDCLDAIEKILFKQIEDL' A
#
# COMPACT_ATOMS: atom_id res chain seq x y z
N MET A 1 -5.80 -1.75 4.27
CA MET A 1 -6.15 -2.00 2.86
C MET A 1 -7.66 -2.02 2.63
N LEU A 2 -8.44 -2.87 3.31
CA LEU A 2 -9.89 -2.94 3.13
C LEU A 2 -10.61 -1.61 3.39
N LEU A 3 -10.24 -0.90 4.47
CA LEU A 3 -10.77 0.44 4.77
C LEU A 3 -10.49 1.45 3.65
N ALA A 4 -9.29 1.43 3.07
CA ALA A 4 -8.92 2.31 1.97
C ALA A 4 -9.76 2.00 0.72
N LYS A 5 -9.93 0.72 0.37
CA LYS A 5 -10.80 0.29 -0.73
C LYS A 5 -12.25 0.75 -0.51
N ASN A 6 -12.81 0.54 0.67
CA ASN A 6 -14.19 0.91 0.98
C ASN A 6 -14.43 2.43 0.99
N SER A 7 -13.35 3.21 1.08
CA SER A 7 -13.39 4.68 1.05
C SER A 7 -12.94 5.26 -0.29
N ASP A 8 -12.77 4.42 -1.33
CA ASP A 8 -12.23 4.79 -2.65
C ASP A 8 -10.87 5.53 -2.60
N MET A 9 -10.03 5.16 -1.64
CA MET A 9 -8.70 5.73 -1.46
C MET A 9 -7.62 4.81 -2.02
N LYS A 10 -6.62 5.40 -2.69
CA LYS A 10 -5.36 4.70 -2.98
C LYS A 10 -4.70 4.27 -1.66
N SER A 11 -4.04 3.12 -1.65
CA SER A 11 -3.38 2.58 -0.44
C SER A 11 -1.93 2.21 -0.67
N VAL A 12 -1.08 2.49 0.31
CA VAL A 12 0.32 2.07 0.34
C VAL A 12 0.50 1.06 1.47
N LEU A 13 1.01 -0.12 1.16
CA LEU A 13 1.45 -1.08 2.16
C LEU A 13 2.93 -0.82 2.46
N VAL A 14 3.23 -0.41 3.69
CA VAL A 14 4.60 -0.21 4.14
C VAL A 14 5.12 -1.53 4.74
N LEU A 15 6.34 -1.96 4.39
CA LEU A 15 6.91 -3.25 4.79
C LEU A 15 7.62 -3.23 6.15
N THR A 16 7.49 -2.14 6.90
CA THR A 16 7.88 -2.06 8.31
C THR A 16 6.77 -2.58 9.22
N GLY A 17 7.12 -3.15 10.37
CA GLY A 17 6.15 -3.66 11.36
C GLY A 17 5.34 -4.85 10.81
N GLU A 18 4.02 -4.84 11.02
CA GLU A 18 3.13 -5.93 10.57
C GLU A 18 2.97 -6.02 9.04
N GLY A 19 3.38 -4.99 8.30
CA GLY A 19 3.23 -4.97 6.85
C GLY A 19 4.03 -6.05 6.12
N ILE A 20 5.15 -6.51 6.69
CA ILE A 20 5.93 -7.62 6.13
C ILE A 20 5.16 -8.95 6.15
N GLU A 21 4.31 -9.15 7.17
CA GLU A 21 3.48 -10.35 7.28
C GLU A 21 2.36 -10.35 6.22
N SER A 22 1.99 -9.19 5.71
CA SER A 22 1.05 -9.02 4.60
C SER A 22 1.56 -9.64 3.28
N LEU A 23 2.89 -9.71 3.09
CA LEU A 23 3.49 -10.37 1.93
C LEU A 23 3.58 -11.89 2.06
N THR A 24 3.53 -12.41 3.29
CA THR A 24 3.75 -13.83 3.60
C THR A 24 2.49 -14.45 4.19
N LYS A 25 2.32 -14.37 5.52
CA LYS A 25 1.24 -15.02 6.29
C LYS A 25 -0.14 -14.59 5.81
N ASN A 26 -0.33 -13.29 5.59
CA ASN A 26 -1.63 -12.69 5.30
C ASN A 26 -1.87 -12.44 3.81
N ARG A 27 -0.99 -12.92 2.93
CA ARG A 27 -1.08 -12.70 1.48
C ARG A 27 -2.38 -13.26 0.88
N HIS A 28 -2.89 -14.34 1.46
CA HIS A 28 -4.16 -14.96 1.04
C HIS A 28 -5.37 -14.01 1.22
N LEU A 29 -5.29 -13.05 2.15
CA LEU A 29 -6.34 -12.05 2.37
C LEU A 29 -6.39 -10.98 1.25
N TRP A 30 -5.38 -10.94 0.36
CA TRP A 30 -5.32 -9.96 -0.73
C TRP A 30 -6.27 -10.27 -1.89
N ASN A 31 -6.93 -11.43 -1.87
CA ASN A 31 -7.95 -11.79 -2.85
C ASN A 31 -9.11 -10.78 -2.88
N GLU A 32 -9.39 -10.13 -1.75
CA GLU A 32 -10.46 -9.13 -1.64
C GLU A 32 -9.98 -7.72 -1.99
N THR A 33 -8.72 -7.41 -1.67
CA THR A 33 -8.15 -6.07 -1.87
C THR A 33 -6.63 -6.17 -1.95
N LYS A 34 -6.03 -5.48 -2.94
CA LYS A 34 -4.58 -5.34 -3.08
C LYS A 34 -4.19 -3.89 -2.77
N PRO A 35 -2.99 -3.63 -2.21
CA PRO A 35 -2.53 -2.28 -2.05
C PRO A 35 -2.23 -1.66 -3.42
N THR A 36 -2.40 -0.35 -3.56
CA THR A 36 -2.06 0.38 -4.78
C THR A 36 -0.55 0.42 -4.98
N HIS A 37 0.19 0.61 -3.89
CA HIS A 37 1.66 0.57 -3.86
C HIS A 37 2.16 -0.23 -2.67
N ILE A 38 3.38 -0.74 -2.77
CA ILE A 38 4.12 -1.36 -1.67
C ILE A 38 5.38 -0.55 -1.49
N ALA A 39 5.70 -0.13 -0.27
CA ALA A 39 6.86 0.68 0.07
C ALA A 39 7.70 0.00 1.14
N GLU A 40 9.01 0.17 1.10
CA GLU A 40 9.92 -0.45 2.07
C GLU A 40 9.71 0.14 3.47
N ASP A 41 9.59 1.47 3.57
CA ASP A 41 9.35 2.21 4.79
C ASP A 41 8.44 3.43 4.55
N CYS A 42 8.24 4.25 5.59
CA CYS A 42 7.39 5.44 5.52
C CYS A 42 7.95 6.53 4.60
N LEU A 43 9.27 6.63 4.44
CA LEU A 43 9.88 7.63 3.58
C LEU A 43 9.66 7.25 2.11
N ASP A 44 9.92 5.99 1.75
CA ASP A 44 9.61 5.45 0.42
C ASP A 44 8.10 5.57 0.12
N ALA A 45 7.24 5.37 1.12
CA ALA A 45 5.80 5.56 0.94
C ALA A 45 5.42 6.99 0.54
N ILE A 46 6.04 7.99 1.16
CA ILE A 46 5.83 9.41 0.83
C ILE A 46 6.32 9.69 -0.59
N GLU A 47 7.50 9.19 -0.96
CA GLU A 47 8.03 9.33 -2.32
C GLU A 47 7.05 8.77 -3.36
N LYS A 48 6.53 7.55 -3.14
CA LYS A 48 5.55 6.95 -4.06
C LYS A 48 4.26 7.75 -4.16
N ILE A 49 3.82 8.41 -3.09
CA ILE A 49 2.64 9.30 -3.12
C ILE A 49 2.92 10.54 -3.97
N LEU A 50 4.08 11.17 -3.78
CA LEU A 50 4.43 12.43 -4.44
C LEU A 50 4.78 12.24 -5.93
N PHE A 51 5.60 11.24 -6.27
CA PHE A 51 6.02 11.03 -7.67
C PHE A 51 4.86 10.59 -8.57
N LYS A 52 3.89 9.83 -8.05
CA LYS A 52 2.65 9.49 -8.78
C LYS A 52 1.76 10.70 -9.05
N GLN A 53 1.72 11.69 -8.15
CA GLN A 53 0.96 12.91 -8.38
C GLN A 53 1.55 13.77 -9.51
N ILE A 54 2.84 13.63 -9.79
CA ILE A 54 3.53 14.34 -10.88
C ILE A 54 3.27 13.67 -12.24
N GLU A 55 3.12 12.34 -12.29
CA GLU A 55 2.81 11.60 -13.53
C GLU A 55 1.33 11.67 -13.95
N ASP A 56 0.42 11.90 -13.00
CA ASP A 56 -1.02 12.05 -13.25
C ASP A 56 -1.42 13.51 -13.66
N LEU A 57 -0.45 14.42 -13.82
CA LEU A 57 -0.58 15.82 -14.29
C LEU A 57 -0.13 15.98 -15.75
#